data_AF-A0A6I3LXH3-F1
#
_entry.id   AF-A0A6I3LXH3-F1
#
_cell.length_a   1.000
_cell.length_b   1.000
_cell.length_c   1.000
_cell.angle_alpha   90.00
_cell.angle_beta   90.00
_cell.angle_gamma   90.00
#
_symmetry.space_group_name_H-M   'P 1'
#
loop_
_entity.id
_entity.type
_entity.pdbx_description
1 polymer ?
#
loop_
_entity_poly.entity_id
_entity_poly.type
_entity_poly.pdbx_seq_one_letter_code
_entity_poly.pdbx_strand_id
1 'polypeptide(L)'
;MFPFKKYLSIAVFLFLLSCQSEMDEQVNNAQGTVTTASPITSYLQRVAMVQTVKDNVIDGSTYCTIKPPYTVTVNNTQIAVNSAADYQKVIDNINASNSDNDIVKINFPVTMVYYNYVEKLIPNEADFDALIDYWNQYPDLLSKINGLNINYPITINIYNSANQIASSVSIISDQAFFNFIKNLNSSQYISLQYPISVVDYNNQTKSITNNLEFENAIKYAIDYCPENNIVTLDFTATITNGSWQIPYFYDESEKTASYSGYSFTFKSDKTVVASKGAVSETGQWETKLQNGVRELQLNFNSELLGKLNYNWKLFEFNNSQIRLRNINNSTDYLYFEKK
;
A
#
# COMPACT_ATOMS: atom_id res chain seq x y z
N MET A 1 49.17 21.89 -62.31
CA MET A 1 49.51 21.90 -60.86
C MET A 1 48.28 22.35 -60.08
N PHE A 2 47.51 21.42 -59.53
CA PHE A 2 46.48 21.70 -58.53
C PHE A 2 46.85 20.93 -57.26
N PRO A 3 46.96 21.59 -56.09
CA PRO A 3 47.53 20.96 -54.91
C PRO A 3 46.49 20.08 -54.23
N PHE A 4 46.49 18.79 -54.55
CA PHE A 4 45.65 17.76 -53.92
C PHE A 4 45.88 17.59 -52.40
N LYS A 5 46.95 18.16 -51.85
CA LYS A 5 47.31 18.04 -50.43
C LYS A 5 46.49 18.93 -49.47
N LYS A 6 45.76 19.94 -49.96
CA LYS A 6 44.93 20.81 -49.08
C LYS A 6 43.51 20.28 -48.84
N TYR A 7 43.03 19.36 -49.66
CA TYR A 7 41.66 18.82 -49.52
C TYR A 7 41.60 17.54 -48.68
N LEU A 8 42.73 16.86 -48.47
CA LEU A 8 42.78 15.66 -47.63
C LEU A 8 42.62 15.98 -46.13
N SER A 9 43.03 17.17 -45.67
CA SER A 9 42.81 17.60 -44.28
C SER A 9 41.38 18.06 -43.99
N ILE A 10 40.58 18.41 -45.01
CA ILE A 10 39.18 18.79 -44.83
C ILE A 10 38.26 17.56 -44.84
N ALA A 11 38.63 16.50 -45.58
CA ALA A 11 37.86 15.26 -45.60
C ALA A 11 37.95 14.46 -44.28
N VAL A 12 39.03 14.63 -43.51
CA VAL A 12 39.21 13.93 -42.21
C VAL A 12 38.48 14.65 -41.06
N PHE A 13 38.17 15.94 -41.20
CA PHE A 13 37.42 16.69 -40.17
C PHE A 13 35.89 16.51 -40.26
N LEU A 14 35.39 15.99 -41.39
CA LEU A 14 33.96 15.72 -41.61
C LEU A 14 33.48 14.38 -41.03
N PHE A 15 34.38 13.54 -40.52
CA PHE A 15 34.02 12.28 -39.84
C PHE A 15 33.90 12.39 -38.31
N LEU A 16 34.07 13.59 -37.73
CA LEU A 16 33.89 13.84 -36.29
C LEU A 16 32.61 14.61 -35.95
N LEU A 17 31.73 14.82 -36.93
CA LEU A 17 30.41 15.46 -36.76
C LEU A 17 29.25 14.47 -36.87
N SER A 18 29.49 13.17 -36.72
CA SER A 18 28.42 12.27 -36.30
C SER A 18 28.17 12.51 -34.81
N CYS A 19 27.46 13.60 -34.49
CA CYS A 19 26.55 13.55 -33.37
C CYS A 19 25.67 12.33 -33.65
N GLN A 20 25.81 11.27 -32.86
CA GLN A 20 24.79 10.24 -32.80
C GLN A 20 23.46 10.95 -32.57
N SER A 21 22.62 11.03 -33.60
CA SER A 21 21.20 11.18 -33.41
C SER A 21 20.63 9.80 -33.05
N GLU A 22 21.18 9.20 -31.99
CA GLU A 22 20.51 8.14 -31.26
C GLU A 22 19.89 8.82 -30.04
N MET A 23 18.89 9.66 -30.32
CA MET A 23 17.73 9.63 -29.45
C MET A 23 16.97 8.39 -29.94
N ASP A 24 17.41 7.22 -29.46
CA ASP A 24 16.39 6.29 -29.02
C ASP A 24 15.61 7.11 -27.99
N GLU A 25 14.49 7.69 -28.41
CA GLU A 25 13.34 7.65 -27.53
C GLU A 25 13.13 6.16 -27.27
N GLN A 26 13.87 5.62 -26.30
CA GLN A 26 13.32 4.60 -25.46
C GLN A 26 11.99 5.20 -25.06
N VAL A 27 10.94 4.63 -25.63
CA VAL A 27 9.63 4.59 -25.01
C VAL A 27 9.91 3.97 -23.65
N ASN A 28 10.37 4.79 -22.71
CA ASN A 28 10.46 4.48 -21.31
C ASN A 28 9.00 4.25 -20.98
N ASN A 29 8.59 2.99 -21.00
CA ASN A 29 7.34 2.57 -20.43
C ASN A 29 7.44 2.91 -18.94
N ALA A 30 7.13 4.16 -18.60
CA ALA A 30 7.01 4.65 -17.24
C ALA A 30 6.03 3.78 -16.42
N GLN A 31 5.19 2.98 -17.11
CA GLN A 31 4.35 1.93 -16.55
C GLN A 31 5.12 0.88 -15.69
N GLY A 32 6.44 0.72 -15.85
CA GLY A 32 7.25 -0.22 -15.06
C GLY A 32 8.06 0.38 -13.90
N THR A 33 8.25 1.71 -13.87
CA THR A 33 9.14 2.35 -12.89
C THR A 33 8.39 2.65 -11.60
N VAL A 34 8.99 2.26 -10.48
CA VAL A 34 8.45 2.44 -9.14
C VAL A 34 9.40 3.32 -8.34
N THR A 35 8.84 4.31 -7.64
CA THR A 35 9.58 5.29 -6.81
C THR A 35 8.97 5.34 -5.41
N THR A 36 9.61 6.05 -4.48
CA THR A 36 9.02 6.27 -3.13
C THR A 36 7.66 6.96 -3.15
N ALA A 37 7.34 7.71 -4.21
CA ALA A 37 6.06 8.40 -4.36
C ALA A 37 4.98 7.54 -5.05
N SER A 38 5.36 6.45 -5.72
CA SER A 38 4.43 5.61 -6.45
C SER A 38 3.46 4.88 -5.50
N PRO A 39 2.13 4.90 -5.74
CA PRO A 39 1.12 4.10 -5.02
C PRO A 39 1.53 2.67 -4.69
N ILE A 40 2.00 1.96 -5.72
CA ILE A 40 2.38 0.56 -5.65
C ILE A 40 3.48 0.30 -4.61
N THR A 41 4.36 1.25 -4.32
CA THR A 41 5.41 1.12 -3.31
C THR A 41 4.82 0.84 -1.93
N SER A 42 3.77 1.57 -1.55
CA SER A 42 3.08 1.33 -0.27
C SER A 42 2.39 -0.03 -0.24
N TYR A 43 1.85 -0.48 -1.37
CA TYR A 43 1.18 -1.77 -1.46
C TYR A 43 2.16 -2.94 -1.40
N LEU A 44 3.29 -2.85 -2.11
CA LEU A 44 4.35 -3.86 -2.09
C LEU A 44 4.92 -4.02 -0.68
N GLN A 45 5.17 -2.91 0.02
CA GLN A 45 5.59 -2.95 1.42
C GLN A 45 4.58 -3.67 2.30
N ARG A 46 3.27 -3.38 2.13
CA ARG A 46 2.20 -3.97 2.94
C ARG A 46 1.91 -5.42 2.62
N VAL A 47 2.07 -5.87 1.38
CA VAL A 47 2.03 -7.31 1.04
C VAL A 47 3.12 -8.06 1.82
N ALA A 48 4.29 -7.44 1.96
CA ALA A 48 5.44 -8.01 2.66
C ALA A 48 5.47 -7.75 4.18
N MET A 49 4.45 -7.15 4.80
CA MET A 49 4.41 -6.95 6.26
C MET A 49 4.19 -8.27 7.01
N VAL A 50 4.44 -8.28 8.32
CA VAL A 50 4.08 -9.41 9.19
C VAL A 50 2.56 -9.54 9.24
N GLN A 51 2.05 -10.77 9.12
CA GLN A 51 0.64 -11.07 9.31
C GLN A 51 0.33 -11.09 10.80
N THR A 52 -0.38 -10.07 11.28
CA THR A 52 -0.64 -9.84 12.70
C THR A 52 -2.05 -10.22 13.13
N VAL A 53 -3.01 -10.27 12.21
CA VAL A 53 -4.43 -10.46 12.54
C VAL A 53 -4.84 -11.88 12.94
N LYS A 54 -3.94 -12.87 12.80
CA LYS A 54 -4.29 -14.29 12.93
C LYS A 54 -4.52 -14.74 14.37
N ASP A 55 -3.83 -14.13 15.32
CA ASP A 55 -3.99 -14.40 16.74
C ASP A 55 -4.80 -13.35 17.48
N ASN A 56 -5.63 -12.56 16.77
CA ASN A 56 -6.55 -11.60 17.39
C ASN A 56 -7.49 -12.24 18.43
N VAL A 57 -7.78 -13.55 18.32
CA VAL A 57 -8.55 -14.29 19.34
C VAL A 57 -7.81 -14.39 20.68
N ILE A 58 -6.50 -14.23 20.67
CA ILE A 58 -5.61 -14.28 21.83
C ILE A 58 -5.21 -12.88 22.28
N ASP A 59 -4.73 -12.03 21.36
CA ASP A 59 -4.08 -10.76 21.72
C ASP A 59 -4.92 -9.51 21.40
N GLY A 60 -6.01 -9.66 20.63
CA GLY A 60 -6.88 -8.57 20.22
C GLY A 60 -6.23 -7.49 19.34
N SER A 61 -5.02 -7.71 18.79
CA SER A 61 -4.24 -6.65 18.13
C SER A 61 -4.06 -6.85 16.63
N THR A 62 -4.43 -5.84 15.85
CA THR A 62 -4.19 -5.85 14.39
C THR A 62 -2.75 -5.46 14.00
N TYR A 63 -1.92 -4.99 14.94
CA TYR A 63 -0.60 -4.40 14.63
C TYR A 63 0.59 -5.19 15.18
N CYS A 64 0.33 -6.22 15.98
CA CYS A 64 1.32 -7.15 16.48
C CYS A 64 0.74 -8.56 16.59
N THR A 65 1.60 -9.54 16.81
CA THR A 65 1.27 -10.95 17.03
C THR A 65 2.25 -11.54 18.02
N ILE A 66 1.87 -12.59 18.75
CA ILE A 66 2.74 -13.26 19.70
C ILE A 66 3.58 -14.32 18.97
N LYS A 67 4.91 -14.25 19.09
CA LYS A 67 5.85 -15.22 18.55
C LYS A 67 5.71 -16.58 19.26
N PRO A 68 5.32 -17.67 18.58
CA PRO A 68 5.31 -18.99 19.18
C PRO A 68 6.74 -19.47 19.53
N PRO A 69 6.92 -20.33 20.56
CA PRO A 69 5.87 -20.90 21.39
C PRO A 69 5.51 -20.04 22.62
N TYR A 70 4.25 -20.12 23.05
CA TYR A 70 3.76 -19.56 24.31
C TYR A 70 2.59 -20.39 24.84
N THR A 71 2.08 -20.07 26.04
CA THR A 71 0.85 -20.68 26.57
C THR A 71 -0.19 -19.62 26.89
N VAL A 72 -1.45 -20.00 26.75
CA VAL A 72 -2.60 -19.19 27.20
C VAL A 72 -3.45 -20.01 28.16
N THR A 73 -4.20 -19.34 29.01
CA THR A 73 -5.20 -19.95 29.88
C THR A 73 -6.57 -19.43 29.48
N VAL A 74 -7.48 -20.34 29.10
CA VAL A 74 -8.87 -20.05 28.71
C VAL A 74 -9.76 -21.03 29.46
N ASN A 75 -10.83 -20.56 30.10
CA ASN A 75 -11.78 -21.41 30.85
C ASN A 75 -11.08 -22.41 31.81
N ASN A 76 -10.07 -21.91 32.55
CA ASN A 76 -9.19 -22.67 33.46
C ASN A 76 -8.34 -23.78 32.80
N THR A 77 -8.30 -23.84 31.47
CA THR A 77 -7.52 -24.79 30.68
C THR A 77 -6.28 -24.09 30.13
N GLN A 78 -5.10 -24.65 30.38
CA GLN A 78 -3.85 -24.16 29.79
C GLN A 78 -3.66 -24.79 28.40
N ILE A 79 -3.47 -23.94 27.40
CA ILE A 79 -3.32 -24.33 25.99
C ILE A 79 -1.92 -23.89 25.53
N ALA A 80 -1.13 -24.83 25.03
CA ALA A 80 0.15 -24.53 24.41
C ALA A 80 -0.04 -24.16 22.93
N VAL A 81 0.51 -23.02 22.53
CA VAL A 81 0.47 -22.48 21.18
C VAL A 81 1.87 -22.53 20.59
N ASN A 82 2.13 -23.50 19.72
CA ASN A 82 3.43 -23.71 19.08
C ASN A 82 3.45 -23.21 17.63
N SER A 83 2.28 -23.05 17.02
CA SER A 83 2.11 -22.59 15.64
C SER A 83 0.72 -21.98 15.42
N ALA A 84 0.51 -21.36 14.26
CA ALA A 84 -0.80 -20.83 13.89
C ALA A 84 -1.92 -21.88 13.84
N ALA A 85 -1.60 -23.17 13.68
CA ALA A 85 -2.61 -24.24 13.73
C ALA A 85 -3.21 -24.42 15.13
N ASP A 86 -2.51 -23.99 16.18
CA ASP A 86 -2.97 -24.12 17.56
C ASP A 86 -4.00 -23.04 17.96
N TYR A 87 -4.19 -21.98 17.16
CA TYR A 87 -5.23 -20.98 17.40
C TYR A 87 -6.63 -21.60 17.39
N GLN A 88 -6.84 -22.67 16.60
CA GLN A 88 -8.10 -23.40 16.60
C GLN A 88 -8.40 -24.04 17.96
N LYS A 89 -7.38 -24.49 18.71
CA LYS A 89 -7.58 -25.07 20.06
C LYS A 89 -8.12 -24.04 21.04
N VAL A 90 -7.69 -22.79 20.89
CA VAL A 90 -8.18 -21.66 21.70
C VAL A 90 -9.64 -21.38 21.34
N ILE A 91 -9.96 -21.28 20.06
CA ILE A 91 -11.34 -21.08 19.56
C ILE A 91 -12.28 -22.22 20.00
N ASP A 92 -11.82 -23.47 19.91
CA ASP A 92 -12.62 -24.64 20.31
C ASP A 92 -12.90 -24.63 21.82
N ASN A 93 -11.95 -24.15 22.64
CA ASN A 93 -12.13 -24.04 24.08
C ASN A 93 -13.10 -22.91 24.47
N ILE A 94 -13.07 -21.78 23.74
CA ILE A 94 -14.04 -20.69 23.85
C ILE A 94 -15.44 -21.21 23.51
N ASN A 95 -15.59 -21.88 22.37
CA ASN A 95 -16.90 -22.36 21.89
C ASN A 95 -17.41 -23.62 22.62
N ALA A 96 -16.68 -24.14 23.60
CA ALA A 96 -17.07 -25.36 24.32
C ALA A 96 -18.31 -25.16 25.20
N SER A 97 -18.60 -23.92 25.60
CA SER A 97 -19.76 -23.53 26.38
C SER A 97 -20.29 -22.17 25.92
N ASN A 98 -21.59 -21.95 26.07
CA ASN A 98 -22.24 -20.67 25.74
C ASN A 98 -22.65 -19.89 27.00
N SER A 99 -22.21 -20.34 28.18
CA SER A 99 -22.65 -19.84 29.50
C SER A 99 -21.54 -19.36 30.42
N ASP A 100 -20.29 -19.57 30.01
CA ASP A 100 -19.08 -19.09 30.67
C ASP A 100 -18.67 -17.72 30.12
N ASN A 101 -17.64 -17.15 30.75
CA ASN A 101 -17.06 -15.90 30.32
C ASN A 101 -15.68 -16.19 29.75
N ASP A 102 -15.58 -16.17 28.43
CA ASP A 102 -14.37 -16.49 27.69
C ASP A 102 -13.33 -15.37 27.82
N ILE A 103 -12.46 -15.51 28.81
CA ILE A 103 -11.31 -14.62 28.99
C ILE A 103 -10.06 -15.40 28.62
N VAL A 104 -9.38 -14.95 27.55
CA VAL A 104 -8.07 -15.48 27.16
C VAL A 104 -6.97 -14.75 27.93
N LYS A 105 -6.24 -15.49 28.77
CA LYS A 105 -5.10 -14.96 29.54
C LYS A 105 -3.79 -15.44 28.96
N ILE A 106 -2.92 -14.52 28.56
CA ILE A 106 -1.58 -14.83 28.08
C ILE A 106 -0.68 -15.17 29.27
N ASN A 107 0.04 -16.29 29.23
CA ASN A 107 1.04 -16.61 30.24
C ASN A 107 2.38 -15.96 29.85
N PHE A 108 2.74 -14.91 30.58
CA PHE A 108 3.98 -14.17 30.38
C PHE A 108 5.21 -14.90 30.97
N PRO A 109 6.43 -14.63 30.48
CA PRO A 109 6.75 -13.67 29.41
C PRO A 109 6.44 -14.18 28.00
N VAL A 110 6.17 -13.27 27.07
CA VAL A 110 6.03 -13.58 25.63
C VAL A 110 6.84 -12.59 24.79
N THR A 111 7.12 -12.95 23.54
CA THR A 111 7.75 -12.04 22.57
C THR A 111 6.72 -11.61 21.55
N MET A 112 6.46 -10.31 21.43
CA MET A 112 5.61 -9.75 20.38
C MET A 112 6.43 -9.52 19.12
N VAL A 113 5.81 -9.72 17.96
CA VAL A 113 6.31 -9.35 16.64
C VAL A 113 5.36 -8.30 16.07
N TYR A 114 5.88 -7.13 15.70
CA TYR A 114 5.07 -6.06 15.12
C TYR A 114 4.93 -6.22 13.61
N TYR A 115 3.98 -5.49 13.01
CA TYR A 115 3.76 -5.47 11.55
C TYR A 115 5.03 -5.21 10.72
N ASN A 116 6.02 -4.54 11.31
CA ASN A 116 7.30 -4.13 10.71
C ASN A 116 8.50 -5.00 11.11
N TYR A 117 8.28 -6.23 11.60
CA TYR A 117 9.30 -7.19 12.02
C TYR A 117 10.11 -6.83 13.28
N VAL A 118 9.74 -5.76 13.99
CA VAL A 118 10.33 -5.49 15.31
C VAL A 118 9.84 -6.55 16.30
N GLU A 119 10.78 -7.16 17.04
CA GLU A 119 10.46 -8.06 18.15
C GLU A 119 10.64 -7.35 19.49
N LYS A 120 9.71 -7.56 20.42
CA LYS A 120 9.77 -7.01 21.78
C LYS A 120 9.38 -8.06 22.81
N LEU A 121 10.23 -8.26 23.82
CA LEU A 121 9.90 -9.06 24.99
C LEU A 121 8.89 -8.32 25.88
N ILE A 122 7.79 -8.98 26.23
CA ILE A 122 6.75 -8.50 27.13
C ILE A 122 6.77 -9.38 28.39
N PRO A 123 7.21 -8.85 29.53
CA PRO A 123 7.45 -9.67 30.71
C PRO A 123 6.21 -9.92 31.57
N ASN A 124 5.14 -9.12 31.42
CA ASN A 124 3.91 -9.24 32.21
C ASN A 124 2.71 -8.58 31.50
N GLU A 125 1.53 -8.73 32.10
CA GLU A 125 0.25 -8.22 31.61
C GLU A 125 0.20 -6.69 31.52
N ALA A 126 0.77 -5.96 32.49
CA ALA A 126 0.76 -4.49 32.46
C ALA A 126 1.57 -3.92 31.27
N ASP A 127 2.69 -4.56 30.92
CA ASP A 127 3.47 -4.20 29.73
C ASP A 127 2.74 -4.53 28.41
N PHE A 128 1.91 -5.58 28.42
CA PHE A 128 1.05 -5.94 27.29
C PHE A 128 -0.08 -4.92 27.12
N ASP A 129 -0.80 -4.57 28.19
CA ASP A 129 -1.89 -3.59 28.16
C ASP A 129 -1.38 -2.23 27.66
N ALA A 130 -0.23 -1.78 28.14
CA ALA A 130 0.39 -0.54 27.67
C ALA A 130 0.76 -0.58 26.17
N LEU A 131 1.13 -1.75 25.64
CA LEU A 131 1.39 -1.94 24.22
C LEU A 131 0.10 -1.86 23.40
N ILE A 132 -0.98 -2.49 23.88
CA ILE A 132 -2.29 -2.46 23.22
C ILE A 132 -2.86 -1.03 23.23
N ASP A 133 -2.79 -0.33 24.36
CA ASP A 133 -3.20 1.08 24.48
C ASP A 133 -2.41 2.01 23.54
N TYR A 134 -1.13 1.72 23.32
CA TYR A 134 -0.33 2.44 22.34
C TYR A 134 -0.88 2.22 20.92
N TRP A 135 -1.13 0.98 20.52
CA TRP A 135 -1.62 0.68 19.16
C TRP A 135 -3.06 1.15 18.91
N ASN A 136 -3.89 1.19 19.94
CA ASN A 136 -5.25 1.72 19.86
C ASN A 136 -5.30 3.23 19.56
N GLN A 137 -4.19 3.96 19.75
CA GLN A 137 -4.06 5.36 19.32
C GLN A 137 -3.83 5.52 17.82
N TYR A 138 -3.55 4.43 17.10
CA TYR A 138 -3.31 4.40 15.66
C TYR A 138 -4.30 3.47 14.95
N PRO A 139 -5.62 3.64 15.13
CA PRO A 139 -6.62 2.69 14.63
C PRO A 139 -6.66 2.61 13.10
N ASP A 140 -6.19 3.64 12.41
CA ASP A 140 -6.18 3.74 10.95
C ASP A 140 -4.79 3.49 10.32
N LEU A 141 -3.82 2.99 11.08
CA LEU A 141 -2.54 2.59 10.51
C LEU A 141 -2.77 1.48 9.48
N LEU A 142 -2.18 1.61 8.30
CA LEU A 142 -2.35 0.59 7.27
C LEU A 142 -1.58 -0.68 7.63
N SER A 143 -2.32 -1.76 7.85
CA SER A 143 -1.79 -3.09 8.17
C SER A 143 -1.38 -3.87 6.91
N LYS A 144 -0.90 -5.11 7.11
CA LYS A 144 -0.57 -6.03 6.02
C LYS A 144 -1.76 -6.20 5.07
N ILE A 145 -1.48 -6.26 3.78
CA ILE A 145 -2.45 -6.76 2.80
C ILE A 145 -2.39 -8.29 2.84
N ASN A 146 -3.35 -8.90 3.52
CA ASN A 146 -3.45 -10.36 3.66
C ASN A 146 -4.01 -11.01 2.38
N GLY A 147 -3.85 -12.32 2.25
CA GLY A 147 -4.43 -13.08 1.13
C GLY A 147 -3.70 -12.94 -0.21
N LEU A 148 -2.46 -12.44 -0.19
CA LEU A 148 -1.57 -12.41 -1.35
C LEU A 148 -0.13 -12.68 -0.88
N ASN A 149 0.43 -13.83 -1.27
CA ASN A 149 1.77 -14.24 -0.88
C ASN A 149 2.68 -14.31 -2.11
N ILE A 150 3.88 -13.74 -2.01
CA ILE A 150 4.86 -13.76 -3.10
C ILE A 150 5.66 -15.05 -3.03
N ASN A 151 5.82 -15.74 -4.17
CA ASN A 151 6.77 -16.84 -4.29
C ASN A 151 8.16 -16.25 -4.56
N TYR A 152 9.04 -16.34 -3.56
CA TYR A 152 10.43 -15.92 -3.66
C TYR A 152 11.31 -17.02 -4.27
N PRO A 153 12.46 -16.66 -4.87
CA PRO A 153 13.01 -15.31 -4.99
C PRO A 153 12.34 -14.47 -6.09
N ILE A 154 12.36 -13.15 -5.93
CA ILE A 154 12.06 -12.18 -6.99
C ILE A 154 13.28 -11.28 -7.26
N THR A 155 13.43 -10.80 -8.48
CA THR A 155 14.50 -9.86 -8.85
C THR A 155 13.94 -8.45 -8.99
N ILE A 156 14.66 -7.48 -8.41
CA ILE A 156 14.35 -6.06 -8.54
C ILE A 156 15.54 -5.37 -9.18
N ASN A 157 15.29 -4.69 -10.30
CA ASN A 157 16.28 -3.82 -10.92
C ASN A 157 16.24 -2.44 -10.24
N ILE A 158 17.40 -1.83 -10.06
CA ILE A 158 17.57 -0.56 -9.36
C ILE A 158 18.41 0.37 -10.22
N TYR A 159 17.93 1.58 -10.42
CA TYR A 159 18.69 2.69 -10.96
C TYR A 159 18.82 3.79 -9.88
N ASN A 160 20.04 4.18 -9.55
CA ASN A 160 20.31 5.27 -8.64
C ASN A 160 20.69 6.52 -9.43
N SER A 161 19.86 7.57 -9.38
CA SER A 161 20.08 8.80 -10.15
C SER A 161 21.20 9.68 -9.60
N ALA A 162 21.57 9.54 -8.32
CA ALA A 162 22.63 10.35 -7.71
C ALA A 162 24.02 9.98 -8.21
N ASN A 163 24.25 8.70 -8.50
CA ASN A 163 25.52 8.18 -9.04
C ASN A 163 25.39 7.56 -10.44
N GLN A 164 24.18 7.54 -11.01
CA GLN A 164 23.85 6.98 -12.32
C GLN A 164 24.20 5.49 -12.47
N ILE A 165 24.13 4.73 -11.37
CA ILE A 165 24.44 3.30 -11.35
C ILE A 165 23.16 2.47 -11.50
N ALA A 166 23.18 1.53 -12.44
CA ALA A 166 22.21 0.45 -12.53
C ALA A 166 22.72 -0.81 -11.81
N SER A 167 21.83 -1.50 -11.11
CA SER A 167 22.12 -2.74 -10.38
C SER A 167 20.86 -3.59 -10.27
N SER A 168 20.95 -4.77 -9.68
CA SER A 168 19.80 -5.58 -9.32
C SER A 168 20.01 -6.29 -7.99
N VAL A 169 18.92 -6.68 -7.35
CA VAL A 169 18.92 -7.44 -6.10
C VAL A 169 17.94 -8.60 -6.19
N SER A 170 18.33 -9.74 -5.64
CA SER A 170 17.44 -10.89 -5.42
C SER A 170 16.85 -10.80 -4.02
N ILE A 171 15.53 -10.77 -3.94
CA ILE A 171 14.77 -10.73 -2.69
C ILE A 171 14.27 -12.13 -2.40
N ILE A 172 14.55 -12.64 -1.20
CA ILE A 172 14.35 -14.06 -0.86
C ILE A 172 13.24 -14.31 0.17
N SER A 173 12.65 -13.25 0.75
CA SER A 173 11.61 -13.36 1.78
C SER A 173 10.80 -12.06 1.90
N ASP A 174 9.63 -12.15 2.54
CA ASP A 174 8.81 -10.97 2.86
C ASP A 174 9.60 -9.97 3.72
N GLN A 175 10.35 -10.42 4.72
CA GLN A 175 11.15 -9.50 5.54
C GLN A 175 12.23 -8.78 4.73
N ALA A 176 12.90 -9.48 3.81
CA ALA A 176 13.86 -8.86 2.92
C ALA A 176 13.17 -7.85 1.99
N PHE A 177 11.98 -8.17 1.49
CA PHE A 177 11.23 -7.28 0.60
C PHE A 177 10.72 -6.04 1.33
N PHE A 178 10.11 -6.21 2.50
CA PHE A 178 9.64 -5.13 3.36
C PHE A 178 10.77 -4.16 3.69
N ASN A 179 11.93 -4.68 4.11
CA ASN A 179 13.09 -3.85 4.42
C ASN A 179 13.67 -3.16 3.19
N PHE A 180 13.70 -3.83 2.05
CA PHE A 180 14.13 -3.24 0.79
C PHE A 180 13.25 -2.04 0.43
N ILE A 181 11.93 -2.20 0.40
CA ILE A 181 10.99 -1.11 0.09
C ILE A 181 11.06 0.01 1.12
N LYS A 182 11.11 -0.33 2.42
CA LYS A 182 11.23 0.64 3.53
C LYS A 182 12.45 1.56 3.40
N ASN A 183 13.55 1.03 2.88
CA ASN A 183 14.82 1.74 2.76
C ASN A 183 15.03 2.41 1.40
N LEU A 184 14.03 2.37 0.50
CA LEU A 184 14.07 3.13 -0.74
C LEU A 184 14.14 4.64 -0.43
N ASN A 185 15.01 5.33 -1.16
CA ASN A 185 15.13 6.78 -1.09
C ASN A 185 14.78 7.43 -2.43
N SER A 186 14.69 8.77 -2.43
CA SER A 186 14.27 9.55 -3.60
C SER A 186 15.20 9.47 -4.81
N SER A 187 16.44 8.99 -4.64
CA SER A 187 17.38 8.77 -5.75
C SER A 187 17.25 7.38 -6.37
N GLN A 188 16.50 6.46 -5.75
CA GLN A 188 16.35 5.08 -6.20
C GLN A 188 15.04 4.90 -6.96
N TYR A 189 15.19 4.49 -8.22
CA TYR A 189 14.12 4.07 -9.10
C TYR A 189 14.23 2.56 -9.24
N ILE A 190 13.13 1.84 -9.07
CA ILE A 190 13.14 0.38 -9.16
C ILE A 190 12.18 -0.11 -10.25
N SER A 191 12.44 -1.30 -10.76
CA SER A 191 11.46 -2.06 -11.54
C SER A 191 11.49 -3.52 -11.13
N LEU A 192 10.29 -4.11 -11.03
CA LEU A 192 10.10 -5.52 -10.73
C LEU A 192 10.40 -6.33 -11.99
N GLN A 193 11.21 -7.38 -11.88
CA GLN A 193 11.43 -8.31 -12.98
C GLN A 193 10.28 -9.31 -13.04
N TYR A 194 9.40 -9.11 -14.02
CA TYR A 194 8.27 -9.99 -14.30
C TYR A 194 8.66 -11.18 -15.19
N PRO A 195 7.92 -12.31 -15.13
CA PRO A 195 6.76 -12.55 -14.27
C PRO A 195 7.11 -12.80 -12.80
N ILE A 196 6.20 -12.44 -11.89
CA ILE A 196 6.25 -12.77 -10.47
C ILE A 196 5.14 -13.76 -10.14
N SER A 197 5.48 -14.89 -9.54
CA SER A 197 4.49 -15.86 -9.05
C SER A 197 3.97 -15.42 -7.68
N VAL A 198 2.65 -15.45 -7.51
CA VAL A 198 1.97 -15.19 -6.23
C VAL A 198 0.96 -16.28 -5.93
N VAL A 199 0.68 -16.53 -4.65
CA VAL A 199 -0.43 -17.37 -4.18
C VAL A 199 -1.51 -16.47 -3.60
N ASP A 200 -2.74 -16.58 -4.09
CA ASP A 200 -3.87 -15.82 -3.57
C ASP A 200 -4.54 -16.49 -2.36
N TYR A 201 -5.53 -15.80 -1.78
CA TYR A 201 -6.25 -16.28 -0.60
C TYR A 201 -7.01 -17.61 -0.83
N ASN A 202 -7.26 -18.00 -2.08
CA ASN A 202 -7.87 -19.29 -2.45
C ASN A 202 -6.80 -20.38 -2.68
N ASN A 203 -5.55 -20.13 -2.27
CA ASN A 203 -4.38 -20.97 -2.51
C ASN A 203 -4.09 -21.21 -4.01
N GLN A 204 -4.54 -20.31 -4.89
CA GLN A 204 -4.27 -20.41 -6.32
C GLN A 204 -2.99 -19.66 -6.68
N THR A 205 -2.12 -20.33 -7.43
CA THR A 205 -0.91 -19.71 -7.97
C THR A 205 -1.26 -18.88 -9.21
N LYS A 206 -0.84 -17.62 -9.23
CA LYS A 206 -1.04 -16.66 -10.32
C LYS A 206 0.31 -16.10 -10.78
N SER A 207 0.45 -15.89 -12.08
CA SER A 207 1.61 -15.23 -12.68
C SER A 207 1.25 -13.77 -12.94
N ILE A 208 1.93 -12.85 -12.26
CA ILE A 208 1.80 -11.40 -12.44
C ILE A 208 2.81 -10.94 -13.48
N THR A 209 2.38 -10.21 -14.52
CA THR A 209 3.23 -9.82 -15.65
C THR A 209 3.60 -8.35 -15.69
N ASN A 210 2.94 -7.50 -14.90
CA ASN A 210 3.17 -6.07 -14.84
C ASN A 210 2.63 -5.45 -13.53
N ASN A 211 2.92 -4.16 -13.31
CA ASN A 211 2.49 -3.42 -12.11
C ASN A 211 0.96 -3.37 -11.96
N LEU A 212 0.22 -3.17 -13.06
CA LEU A 212 -1.25 -3.10 -13.04
C LEU A 212 -1.87 -4.43 -12.61
N GLU A 213 -1.36 -5.56 -13.09
CA GLU A 213 -1.79 -6.89 -12.65
C GLU A 213 -1.48 -7.12 -11.17
N PHE A 214 -0.34 -6.63 -10.67
CA PHE A 214 -0.01 -6.72 -9.24
C PHE A 214 -1.02 -5.90 -8.42
N GLU A 215 -1.28 -4.65 -8.79
CA GLU A 215 -2.28 -3.82 -8.11
C GLU A 215 -3.68 -4.42 -8.16
N ASN A 216 -4.05 -5.07 -9.26
CA ASN A 216 -5.33 -5.78 -9.38
C ASN A 216 -5.41 -7.00 -8.46
N ALA A 217 -4.32 -7.77 -8.35
CA ALA A 217 -4.23 -8.87 -7.40
C ALA A 217 -4.31 -8.39 -5.94
N ILE A 218 -3.65 -7.27 -5.63
CA ILE A 218 -3.74 -6.60 -4.33
C ILE A 218 -5.17 -6.14 -4.04
N LYS A 219 -5.82 -5.46 -5.00
CA LYS A 219 -7.20 -5.00 -4.84
C LYS A 219 -8.16 -6.16 -4.58
N TYR A 220 -7.99 -7.26 -5.32
CA TYR A 220 -8.75 -8.49 -5.11
C TYR A 220 -8.53 -9.06 -3.70
N ALA A 221 -7.29 -9.08 -3.22
CA ALA A 221 -7.00 -9.54 -1.87
C ALA A 221 -7.65 -8.64 -0.79
N ILE A 222 -7.59 -7.32 -0.95
CA ILE A 222 -8.26 -6.35 -0.05
C ILE A 222 -9.77 -6.60 -0.02
N ASP A 223 -10.42 -6.79 -1.16
CA ASP A 223 -11.87 -6.93 -1.24
C ASP A 223 -12.40 -8.27 -0.73
N TYR A 224 -11.66 -9.35 -0.97
CA TYR A 224 -12.21 -10.70 -0.84
C TYR A 224 -11.52 -11.56 0.23
N CYS A 225 -10.32 -11.20 0.70
CA CYS A 225 -9.71 -11.90 1.82
C CYS A 225 -10.38 -11.46 3.14
N PRO A 226 -10.98 -12.38 3.92
CA PRO A 226 -11.65 -12.02 5.18
C PRO A 226 -10.73 -11.34 6.19
N GLU A 227 -9.45 -11.70 6.21
CA GLU A 227 -8.43 -11.15 7.12
C GLU A 227 -8.16 -9.65 6.89
N ASN A 228 -8.57 -9.09 5.74
CA ASN A 228 -8.49 -7.65 5.47
C ASN A 228 -9.76 -6.89 5.89
N ASN A 229 -10.86 -7.59 6.17
CA ASN A 229 -12.20 -7.01 6.37
C ASN A 229 -12.75 -7.33 7.76
N ILE A 230 -11.88 -7.26 8.78
CA ILE A 230 -12.24 -7.53 10.18
C ILE A 230 -13.04 -6.39 10.84
N VAL A 231 -13.05 -5.20 10.23
CA VAL A 231 -13.86 -4.05 10.64
C VAL A 231 -14.72 -3.60 9.46
N THR A 232 -16.03 -3.52 9.67
CA THR A 232 -16.96 -3.00 8.67
C THR A 232 -17.05 -1.49 8.77
N LEU A 233 -16.72 -0.79 7.68
CA LEU A 233 -16.83 0.68 7.59
C LEU A 233 -17.88 1.10 6.56
N ASP A 234 -18.64 2.14 6.88
CA ASP A 234 -19.52 2.81 5.93
C ASP A 234 -18.76 3.94 5.23
N PHE A 235 -18.56 3.81 3.92
CA PHE A 235 -17.88 4.82 3.10
C PHE A 235 -18.56 6.19 3.16
N THR A 236 -19.90 6.25 3.14
CA THR A 236 -20.65 7.53 3.16
C THR A 236 -20.48 8.22 4.50
N ALA A 237 -20.59 7.47 5.60
CA ALA A 237 -20.35 7.98 6.94
C ALA A 237 -18.90 8.45 7.09
N THR A 238 -17.95 7.70 6.51
CA THR A 238 -16.53 8.03 6.58
C THR A 238 -16.22 9.32 5.83
N ILE A 239 -16.53 9.41 4.53
CA ILE A 239 -16.17 10.56 3.69
C ILE A 239 -16.84 11.87 4.16
N THR A 240 -18.03 11.79 4.76
CA THR A 240 -18.74 12.95 5.30
C THR A 240 -18.32 13.33 6.72
N ASN A 241 -17.48 12.52 7.37
CA ASN A 241 -16.97 12.79 8.70
C ASN A 241 -15.69 13.63 8.65
N GLY A 242 -15.84 14.94 8.79
CA GLY A 242 -14.74 15.88 8.93
C GLY A 242 -14.27 16.49 7.62
N SER A 243 -12.99 16.88 7.59
CA SER A 243 -12.35 17.50 6.43
C SER A 243 -11.14 16.70 5.97
N TRP A 244 -10.90 16.74 4.67
CA TRP A 244 -9.88 15.96 3.99
C TRP A 244 -8.90 16.86 3.25
N GLN A 245 -7.65 16.44 3.15
CA GLN A 245 -6.66 16.99 2.23
C GLN A 245 -6.32 15.97 1.16
N ILE A 246 -5.68 16.41 0.08
CA ILE A 246 -5.15 15.53 -0.96
C ILE A 246 -3.65 15.32 -0.69
N PRO A 247 -3.24 14.18 -0.07
CA PRO A 247 -1.83 13.86 0.12
C PRO A 247 -1.17 13.35 -1.17
N TYR A 248 -1.96 12.90 -2.15
CA TYR A 248 -1.46 12.39 -3.42
C TYR A 248 -2.52 12.52 -4.53
N PHE A 249 -2.12 13.11 -5.65
CA PHE A 249 -2.90 13.14 -6.89
C PHE A 249 -1.97 12.97 -8.08
N TYR A 250 -2.25 11.96 -8.90
CA TYR A 250 -1.52 11.64 -10.12
C TYR A 250 -2.53 11.51 -11.26
N ASP A 251 -2.33 12.32 -12.30
CA ASP A 251 -3.12 12.34 -13.54
C ASP A 251 -2.13 12.52 -14.70
N GLU A 252 -1.76 11.38 -15.31
CA GLU A 252 -0.64 11.20 -16.25
C GLU A 252 0.76 11.64 -15.74
N SER A 253 0.80 12.40 -14.65
CA SER A 253 1.95 12.99 -13.98
C SER A 253 1.56 13.38 -12.55
N GLU A 254 2.54 13.60 -11.68
CA GLU A 254 2.30 14.05 -10.32
C GLU A 254 1.73 15.49 -10.32
N LYS A 255 0.59 15.69 -9.66
CA LYS A 255 -0.10 16.99 -9.56
C LYS A 255 -0.43 17.44 -8.12
N THR A 256 0.01 16.74 -7.08
CA THR A 256 -0.38 16.97 -5.67
C THR A 256 -0.08 18.38 -5.20
N ALA A 257 1.07 18.94 -5.61
CA ALA A 257 1.49 20.28 -5.20
C ALA A 257 0.44 21.36 -5.51
N SER A 258 -0.32 21.21 -6.60
CA SER A 258 -1.39 22.13 -7.00
C SER A 258 -2.55 22.19 -5.99
N TYR A 259 -2.73 21.13 -5.20
CA TYR A 259 -3.81 21.00 -4.21
C TYR A 259 -3.33 21.25 -2.77
N SER A 260 -2.06 21.61 -2.58
CA SER A 260 -1.53 21.91 -1.25
C SER A 260 -2.29 23.07 -0.60
N GLY A 261 -2.66 22.86 0.67
CA GLY A 261 -3.44 23.81 1.47
C GLY A 261 -4.95 23.71 1.30
N TYR A 262 -5.47 22.95 0.32
CA TYR A 262 -6.92 22.73 0.21
C TYR A 262 -7.45 21.86 1.36
N SER A 263 -8.72 22.07 1.69
CA SER A 263 -9.52 21.30 2.64
C SER A 263 -10.86 20.99 2.00
N PHE A 264 -11.21 19.71 1.90
CA PHE A 264 -12.43 19.20 1.28
C PHE A 264 -13.38 18.70 2.37
N THR A 265 -14.58 19.26 2.44
CA THR A 265 -15.63 18.83 3.37
C THR A 265 -16.82 18.32 2.58
N PHE A 266 -17.04 17.02 2.63
CA PHE A 266 -18.18 16.36 1.99
C PHE A 266 -19.38 16.37 2.93
N LYS A 267 -20.55 16.72 2.41
CA LYS A 267 -21.79 16.78 3.18
C LYS A 267 -22.78 15.71 2.72
N SER A 268 -23.68 15.34 3.62
CA SER A 268 -24.73 14.34 3.37
C SER A 268 -25.71 14.75 2.26
N ASP A 269 -25.85 16.05 1.99
CA ASP A 269 -26.67 16.62 0.92
C ASP A 269 -26.02 16.55 -0.47
N LYS A 270 -24.91 15.81 -0.61
CA LYS A 270 -24.13 15.65 -1.85
C LYS A 270 -23.35 16.89 -2.30
N THR A 271 -23.27 17.92 -1.46
CA THR A 271 -22.34 19.03 -1.67
C THR A 271 -20.94 18.69 -1.14
N VAL A 272 -19.90 19.20 -1.81
CA VAL A 272 -18.52 19.18 -1.31
C VAL A 272 -17.96 20.59 -1.35
N VAL A 273 -17.42 21.07 -0.23
CA VAL A 273 -16.80 22.39 -0.14
C VAL A 273 -15.29 22.21 -0.13
N ALA A 274 -14.61 22.75 -1.15
CA ALA A 274 -13.15 22.83 -1.21
C ALA A 274 -12.71 24.24 -0.80
N SER A 275 -11.89 24.36 0.23
CA SER A 275 -11.46 25.64 0.79
C SER A 275 -9.93 25.73 0.90
N LYS A 276 -9.36 26.89 0.60
CA LYS A 276 -7.94 27.21 0.74
C LYS A 276 -7.79 28.65 1.21
N GLY A 277 -7.50 28.84 2.49
CA GLY A 277 -7.50 30.16 3.12
C GLY A 277 -8.89 30.81 3.05
N ALA A 278 -8.98 32.01 2.48
CA ALA A 278 -10.25 32.73 2.30
C ALA A 278 -11.03 32.34 1.04
N VAL A 279 -10.45 31.52 0.15
CA VAL A 279 -11.09 31.10 -1.11
C VAL A 279 -11.80 29.77 -0.88
N SER A 280 -13.04 29.66 -1.35
CA SER A 280 -13.80 28.41 -1.32
C SER A 280 -14.60 28.21 -2.60
N GLU A 281 -14.75 26.95 -3.02
CA GLU A 281 -15.65 26.53 -4.07
C GLU A 281 -16.55 25.40 -3.55
N THR A 282 -17.84 25.47 -3.90
CA THR A 282 -18.79 24.39 -3.64
C THR A 282 -19.01 23.61 -4.92
N GLY A 283 -18.65 22.32 -4.90
CA GLY A 283 -18.95 21.34 -5.92
C GLY A 283 -20.03 20.35 -5.48
N GLN A 284 -20.19 19.29 -6.27
CA GLN A 284 -21.05 18.14 -5.96
C GLN A 284 -20.22 16.86 -5.90
N TRP A 285 -20.71 15.87 -5.15
CA TRP A 285 -20.13 14.54 -5.13
C TRP A 285 -21.22 13.47 -5.12
N GLU A 286 -20.93 12.32 -5.71
CA GLU A 286 -21.81 11.16 -5.70
C GLU A 286 -21.01 9.89 -5.45
N THR A 287 -21.63 8.90 -4.81
CA THR A 287 -21.05 7.56 -4.71
C THR A 287 -22.08 6.51 -5.09
N LYS A 288 -21.65 5.51 -5.84
CA LYS A 288 -22.47 4.39 -6.30
C LYS A 288 -21.67 3.09 -6.27
N LEU A 289 -22.37 1.96 -6.21
CA LEU A 289 -21.78 0.65 -6.43
C LEU A 289 -22.07 0.24 -7.87
N GLN A 290 -21.02 0.03 -8.66
CA GLN A 290 -21.11 -0.42 -10.04
C GLN A 290 -20.31 -1.72 -10.18
N ASN A 291 -21.00 -2.82 -10.54
CA ASN A 291 -20.38 -4.15 -10.67
C ASN A 291 -19.55 -4.58 -9.44
N GLY A 292 -20.05 -4.28 -8.24
CA GLY A 292 -19.35 -4.61 -6.98
C GLY A 292 -18.20 -3.66 -6.60
N VAL A 293 -17.86 -2.69 -7.46
CA VAL A 293 -16.84 -1.68 -7.17
C VAL A 293 -17.52 -0.37 -6.80
N ARG A 294 -17.13 0.22 -5.67
CA ARG A 294 -17.61 1.55 -5.29
C ARG A 294 -16.91 2.62 -6.11
N GLU A 295 -17.67 3.58 -6.59
CA GLU A 295 -17.18 4.76 -7.29
C GLU A 295 -17.46 6.03 -6.48
N LEU A 296 -16.57 7.01 -6.61
CA LEU A 296 -16.73 8.39 -6.16
C LEU A 296 -16.63 9.30 -7.38
N GLN A 297 -17.68 10.08 -7.64
CA GLN A 297 -17.69 11.09 -8.68
C GLN A 297 -17.64 12.46 -8.04
N LEU A 298 -16.79 13.34 -8.57
CA LEU A 298 -16.67 14.74 -8.16
C LEU A 298 -17.09 15.65 -9.30
N ASN A 299 -17.66 16.81 -8.97
CA ASN A 299 -18.01 17.83 -9.94
C ASN A 299 -17.76 19.24 -9.38
N PHE A 300 -16.67 19.85 -9.85
CA PHE A 300 -16.30 21.24 -9.63
C PHE A 300 -16.30 22.02 -10.96
N ASN A 301 -16.46 23.34 -10.88
CA ASN A 301 -16.55 24.22 -12.05
C ASN A 301 -15.22 24.91 -12.37
N SER A 302 -14.37 25.17 -11.38
CA SER A 302 -13.08 25.84 -11.64
C SER A 302 -12.15 24.95 -12.46
N GLU A 303 -11.23 25.59 -13.19
CA GLU A 303 -10.24 24.87 -14.00
C GLU A 303 -9.39 23.92 -13.16
N LEU A 304 -8.95 24.35 -11.97
CA LEU A 304 -8.09 23.55 -11.11
C LEU A 304 -8.86 22.40 -10.46
N LEU A 305 -9.95 22.67 -9.74
CA LEU A 305 -10.69 21.60 -9.06
C LEU A 305 -11.46 20.71 -10.04
N GLY A 306 -11.81 21.23 -11.22
CA GLY A 306 -12.39 20.46 -12.31
C GLY A 306 -11.48 19.35 -12.83
N LYS A 307 -10.17 19.42 -12.59
CA LYS A 307 -9.24 18.29 -12.87
C LYS A 307 -9.46 17.08 -11.93
N LEU A 308 -10.28 17.21 -10.89
CA LEU A 308 -10.67 16.09 -10.03
C LEU A 308 -11.95 15.37 -10.53
N ASN A 309 -12.61 15.90 -11.56
CA ASN A 309 -13.90 15.43 -12.05
C ASN A 309 -13.78 14.13 -12.87
N TYR A 310 -13.51 13.02 -12.18
CA TYR A 310 -13.47 11.68 -12.75
C TYR A 310 -14.42 10.73 -12.01
N ASN A 311 -14.66 9.56 -12.60
CA ASN A 311 -15.32 8.43 -11.94
C ASN A 311 -14.26 7.59 -11.22
N TRP A 312 -13.93 8.00 -10.01
CA TRP A 312 -12.88 7.38 -9.22
C TRP A 312 -13.34 6.05 -8.63
N LYS A 313 -12.64 4.95 -8.91
CA LYS A 313 -12.90 3.65 -8.29
C LYS A 313 -12.21 3.58 -6.95
N LEU A 314 -12.95 3.19 -5.92
CA LEU A 314 -12.42 2.98 -4.58
C LEU A 314 -11.41 1.84 -4.58
N PHE A 315 -10.19 2.11 -4.12
CA PHE A 315 -9.12 1.12 -3.93
C PHE A 315 -9.18 0.53 -2.51
N GLU A 316 -9.06 1.38 -1.49
CA GLU A 316 -9.20 1.03 -0.08
C GLU A 316 -9.54 2.29 0.73
N PHE A 317 -10.10 2.12 1.93
CA PHE A 317 -10.31 3.23 2.85
C PHE A 317 -10.38 2.76 4.31
N ASN A 318 -10.10 3.69 5.23
CA ASN A 318 -10.36 3.60 6.66
C ASN A 318 -10.89 4.95 7.17
N ASN A 319 -10.93 5.19 8.48
CA ASN A 319 -11.55 6.42 9.01
C ASN A 319 -10.78 7.72 8.69
N SER A 320 -9.50 7.61 8.29
CA SER A 320 -8.64 8.76 7.99
C SER A 320 -7.98 8.73 6.63
N GLN A 321 -8.17 7.68 5.83
CA GLN A 321 -7.58 7.56 4.50
C GLN A 321 -8.59 7.01 3.50
N ILE A 322 -8.66 7.61 2.31
CA ILE A 322 -9.41 7.11 1.17
C ILE A 322 -8.47 7.08 -0.02
N ARG A 323 -8.29 5.90 -0.62
CA ARG A 323 -7.46 5.74 -1.81
C ARG A 323 -8.31 5.35 -2.99
N LEU A 324 -8.20 6.13 -4.05
CA LEU A 324 -8.96 5.92 -5.27
C LEU A 324 -8.01 5.75 -6.46
N ARG A 325 -8.49 5.07 -7.49
CA ARG A 325 -7.81 5.00 -8.78
C ARG A 325 -8.79 5.07 -9.94
N ASN A 326 -8.32 5.52 -11.08
CA ASN A 326 -9.03 5.43 -12.35
C ASN A 326 -8.12 4.71 -13.34
N ILE A 327 -8.64 3.66 -13.99
CA ILE A 327 -7.87 2.84 -14.94
C ILE A 327 -8.42 3.08 -16.33
N ASN A 328 -7.67 3.83 -17.13
CA ASN A 328 -7.91 4.09 -18.55
C ASN A 328 -6.71 3.56 -19.35
N ASN A 329 -6.06 4.43 -20.14
CA ASN A 329 -4.80 4.11 -20.84
C ASN A 329 -3.61 4.06 -19.86
N SER A 330 -3.64 4.94 -18.85
CA SER A 330 -2.80 4.92 -17.65
C SER A 330 -3.66 4.64 -16.42
N THR A 331 -3.00 4.42 -15.27
CA THR A 331 -3.68 4.43 -13.98
C THR A 331 -3.43 5.77 -13.30
N ASP A 332 -4.51 6.47 -13.00
CA ASP A 332 -4.51 7.73 -12.26
C ASP A 332 -4.95 7.47 -10.82
N TYR A 333 -4.52 8.31 -9.89
CA TYR A 333 -4.76 8.10 -8.46
C TYR A 333 -5.18 9.39 -7.78
N LEU A 334 -6.16 9.31 -6.88
CA LEU A 334 -6.60 10.41 -6.04
C LEU A 334 -6.78 9.90 -4.62
N TYR A 335 -5.97 10.42 -3.70
CA TYR A 335 -6.05 10.06 -2.30
C TYR A 335 -6.61 11.22 -1.49
N PHE A 336 -7.32 10.87 -0.43
CA PHE A 336 -7.72 11.79 0.63
C PHE A 336 -7.16 11.29 1.95
N GLU A 337 -6.70 12.23 2.78
CA GLU A 337 -6.30 11.99 4.15
C GLU A 337 -7.01 12.98 5.06
N LYS A 338 -7.43 12.53 6.23
CA LYS A 338 -8.14 13.36 7.20
C LYS A 338 -7.22 14.40 7.81
N LYS A 339 -7.72 15.62 7.95
CA LYS A 339 -7.00 16.76 8.50
C LYS A 339 -7.05 16.85 10.02
#